data_AF-A0A920HGA9-F1
#
_entry.id   AF-A0A920HGA9-F1
#
_cell.length_a   1.000
_cell.length_b   1.000
_cell.length_c   1.000
_cell.angle_alpha   90.00
_cell.angle_beta   90.00
_cell.angle_gamma   90.00
#
_symmetry.space_group_name_H-M   'P 1'
#
loop_
_entity.id
_entity.type
_entity.pdbx_description
1 polymer ?
#
loop_
_entity_poly.entity_id
_entity_poly.type
_entity_poly.pdbx_seq_one_letter_code
_entity_poly.pdbx_strand_id
1 'polypeptide(L)'
;MIRQHLSKPNHRKIGFIFQDYPLFPHLSVLENLKINLDEQYEKNIKYYVELTGLDNLLNRYPHELSGGEQQRVCITRALIREPDLLLMDEPFSNLDVSIKSKIQSEVYKILKSTDTTTILVTHDIKDTFDISDRILVFKAGIVQQYDKPEEMYCNPVNCYCAKILGDLNRIHIDGKELYIRPEKIKIVDKSKHKIKVEKTSFIGKEYKIKGTLNKDEIYFYNSAPIKDTNNLFIDFNKSDLLEFDRRCSNFFT
;
A
#
# COMPACT_ATOMS: atom_id res chain seq x y z
N MET A 1 20.27 26.04 12.22
CA MET A 1 21.15 25.67 13.34
C MET A 1 20.65 24.35 13.96
N ILE A 2 20.71 23.23 13.22
CA ILE A 2 20.29 21.90 13.70
C ILE A 2 21.40 20.90 13.34
N ARG A 3 22.51 20.95 14.08
CA ARG A 3 23.59 19.97 14.00
C ARG A 3 24.19 19.79 15.38
N GLN A 4 23.40 19.31 16.34
CA GLN A 4 23.94 18.83 17.60
C GLN A 4 23.25 17.51 17.96
N HIS A 5 24.06 16.46 18.06
CA HIS A 5 23.74 15.10 18.51
C HIS A 5 22.93 14.19 17.58
N LEU A 6 23.38 14.00 16.34
CA LEU A 6 23.00 12.78 15.61
C LEU A 6 23.90 11.63 16.10
N SER A 7 23.34 10.71 16.89
CA SER A 7 23.99 9.43 17.17
C SER A 7 24.38 8.73 15.86
N LYS A 8 25.55 8.08 15.82
CA LYS A 8 25.96 7.30 14.65
C LYS A 8 24.88 6.24 14.35
N PRO A 9 24.64 5.87 13.07
CA PRO A 9 23.58 4.93 12.72
C PRO A 9 23.60 3.62 13.53
N ASN A 10 24.79 3.08 13.80
CA ASN A 10 24.99 1.86 14.60
C ASN A 10 24.64 1.99 16.09
N HIS A 11 24.50 3.21 16.62
CA HIS A 11 24.06 3.47 17.98
C HIS A 11 22.56 3.80 18.06
N ARG A 12 21.86 3.82 16.92
CA ARG A 12 20.41 3.94 16.89
C ARG A 12 19.83 2.53 16.94
N LYS A 13 18.92 2.28 17.87
CA LYS A 13 18.15 1.03 17.94
C LYS A 13 17.11 0.96 16.80
N ILE A 14 17.59 1.03 15.56
CA ILE A 14 16.78 1.05 14.36
C ILE A 14 17.08 -0.19 13.53
N GLY A 15 16.05 -0.96 13.23
CA GLY A 15 16.08 -2.00 12.21
C GLY A 15 15.80 -1.38 10.84
N PHE A 16 16.50 -1.82 9.81
CA PHE A 16 16.27 -1.34 8.44
C PHE A 16 16.14 -2.53 7.49
N ILE A 17 15.06 -2.56 6.72
CA ILE A 17 14.78 -3.53 5.67
C ILE A 17 14.81 -2.77 4.35
N PHE A 18 15.72 -3.19 3.47
CA PHE A 18 15.93 -2.58 2.17
C PHE A 18 15.00 -3.21 1.13
N GLN A 19 14.82 -2.49 0.01
CA GLN A 19 14.10 -2.96 -1.17
C GLN A 19 14.74 -4.23 -1.76
N ASP A 20 16.07 -4.26 -1.83
CA ASP A 20 16.86 -5.43 -2.21
C ASP A 20 17.24 -6.23 -0.97
N TYR A 21 17.11 -7.57 -1.00
CA TYR A 21 17.46 -8.45 0.12
C TYR A 21 18.98 -8.44 0.38
N PRO A 22 19.53 -7.66 1.35
CA PRO A 22 20.96 -7.49 1.50
C PRO A 22 21.51 -8.61 2.39
N LEU A 23 21.38 -9.82 1.87
CA LEU A 23 21.93 -11.04 2.46
C LEU A 23 23.32 -11.27 1.90
N PHE A 24 24.25 -11.71 2.75
CA PHE A 24 25.58 -12.10 2.33
C PHE A 24 25.47 -13.45 1.62
N PRO A 25 25.75 -13.53 0.30
CA PRO A 25 25.45 -14.72 -0.51
C PRO A 25 26.32 -15.94 -0.16
N HIS A 26 27.47 -15.70 0.49
CA HIS A 26 28.43 -16.71 0.90
C HIS A 26 28.23 -17.18 2.35
N LEU A 27 27.23 -16.65 3.05
CA LEU A 27 26.87 -17.04 4.42
C LEU A 27 25.54 -17.78 4.39
N SER A 28 25.39 -18.79 5.24
CA SER A 28 24.11 -19.44 5.52
C SER A 28 23.10 -18.46 6.14
N VAL A 29 21.83 -18.87 6.25
CA VAL A 29 20.79 -18.11 6.95
C VAL A 29 21.21 -17.81 8.38
N LEU A 30 21.65 -18.82 9.14
CA LEU A 30 22.06 -18.64 10.53
C LEU A 30 23.23 -17.65 10.66
N GLU A 31 24.23 -17.74 9.77
CA GLU A 31 25.36 -16.81 9.74
C GLU A 31 24.93 -15.40 9.37
N ASN A 32 23.99 -15.25 8.43
CA ASN A 32 23.37 -13.96 8.10
C ASN A 32 22.64 -13.35 9.30
N LEU A 33 21.97 -14.16 10.13
CA LEU A 33 21.29 -13.68 11.33
C LEU A 33 22.28 -13.25 12.43
N LYS A 34 23.40 -13.96 12.56
CA LYS A 34 24.43 -13.70 13.58
C LYS A 34 25.41 -12.58 13.23
N ILE A 35 25.45 -12.14 11.97
CA ILE A 35 26.45 -11.15 11.54
C ILE A 35 26.28 -9.82 12.30
N ASN A 36 27.35 -9.39 12.97
CA ASN A 36 27.35 -8.20 13.83
C ASN A 36 26.19 -8.20 14.84
N LEU A 37 25.86 -9.38 15.39
CA LEU A 37 24.87 -9.51 16.45
C LEU A 37 25.58 -9.54 17.80
N ASP A 38 25.16 -8.67 18.73
CA ASP A 38 25.71 -8.71 20.09
C ASP A 38 25.25 -9.98 20.81
N GLU A 39 26.11 -10.57 21.64
CA GLU A 39 25.83 -11.82 22.38
C GLU A 39 24.52 -11.77 23.17
N GLN A 40 24.15 -10.59 23.69
CA GLN A 40 22.90 -10.39 24.44
C GLN A 40 21.64 -10.74 23.65
N TYR A 41 21.69 -10.65 22.31
CA TYR A 41 20.56 -10.94 21.42
C TYR A 41 20.61 -12.35 20.83
N GLU A 42 21.70 -13.12 21.03
CA GLU A 42 21.78 -14.49 20.50
C GLU A 42 20.68 -15.39 21.08
N LYS A 43 20.28 -15.16 22.33
CA LYS A 43 19.17 -15.87 22.98
C LYS A 43 17.83 -15.68 22.23
N ASN A 44 17.68 -14.59 21.49
CA ASN A 44 16.45 -14.25 20.77
C ASN A 44 16.34 -14.97 19.42
N ILE A 45 17.45 -15.51 18.89
CA ILE A 45 17.48 -16.14 17.55
C ILE A 45 16.41 -17.21 17.44
N LYS A 46 16.33 -18.12 18.41
CA LYS A 46 15.35 -19.21 18.39
C LYS A 46 13.91 -18.69 18.28
N TYR A 47 13.56 -17.71 19.11
CA TYR A 47 12.21 -17.13 19.11
C TYR A 47 11.85 -16.51 17.76
N TYR A 48 12.73 -15.69 17.17
CA TYR A 48 12.43 -15.03 15.90
C TYR A 48 12.50 -15.97 14.70
N VAL A 49 13.35 -16.99 14.75
CA VAL A 49 13.40 -18.05 13.72
C VAL A 49 12.09 -18.83 13.69
N GLU A 50 11.57 -19.22 14.85
CA GLU A 50 10.25 -19.88 14.97
C GLU A 50 9.12 -18.95 14.52
N LEU A 51 9.13 -17.68 14.97
CA LEU A 51 8.12 -16.68 14.63
C LEU A 51 8.04 -16.41 13.12
N THR A 52 9.17 -16.51 12.42
CA THR A 52 9.27 -16.31 10.97
C THR A 52 9.31 -17.61 10.16
N GLY A 53 9.19 -18.77 10.80
CA GLY A 53 9.18 -20.07 10.12
C GLY A 53 10.48 -20.38 9.36
N LEU A 54 11.62 -19.96 9.88
CA LEU A 54 12.95 -20.20 9.29
C LEU A 54 13.65 -21.46 9.84
N ASP A 55 13.03 -22.21 10.76
CA ASP A 55 13.64 -23.31 11.51
C ASP A 55 14.36 -24.33 10.63
N ASN A 56 13.75 -24.69 9.50
CA ASN A 56 14.28 -25.70 8.57
C ASN A 56 15.21 -25.12 7.49
N LEU A 57 15.49 -23.82 7.53
CA LEU A 57 16.23 -23.09 6.50
C LEU A 57 17.58 -22.55 7.00
N LEU A 58 17.89 -22.71 8.29
CA LEU A 58 19.06 -22.12 8.94
C LEU A 58 20.41 -22.44 8.26
N ASN A 59 20.55 -23.63 7.70
CA ASN A 59 21.78 -24.10 7.04
C ASN A 59 21.84 -23.77 5.54
N ARG A 60 20.77 -23.20 4.97
CA ARG A 60 20.73 -22.85 3.54
C ARG A 60 21.42 -21.52 3.28
N TYR A 61 21.86 -21.33 2.05
CA TYR A 61 22.42 -20.07 1.55
C TYR A 61 21.35 -19.24 0.82
N PRO A 62 21.51 -17.91 0.70
CA PRO A 62 20.51 -17.04 0.06
C PRO A 62 20.07 -17.48 -1.34
N HIS A 63 20.97 -18.05 -2.15
CA HIS A 63 20.66 -18.52 -3.49
C HIS A 63 19.79 -19.80 -3.52
N GLU A 64 19.63 -20.48 -2.38
CA GLU A 64 18.77 -21.67 -2.21
C GLU A 64 17.38 -21.31 -1.65
N LEU A 65 17.11 -20.02 -1.46
CA LEU A 65 15.88 -19.48 -0.88
C LEU A 65 15.03 -18.77 -1.94
N SER A 66 13.71 -18.94 -1.85
CA SER A 66 12.75 -18.10 -2.57
C SER A 66 12.81 -16.65 -2.08
N GLY A 67 12.31 -15.69 -2.89
CA GLY A 67 12.29 -14.27 -2.51
C GLY A 67 11.57 -14.00 -1.19
N GLY A 68 10.44 -14.69 -0.94
CA GLY A 68 9.73 -14.58 0.34
C GLY A 68 10.52 -15.14 1.54
N GLU A 69 11.28 -16.21 1.34
CA GLU A 69 12.18 -16.73 2.39
C GLU A 69 13.33 -15.76 2.65
N GLN A 70 13.97 -15.21 1.61
CA GLN A 70 15.01 -14.18 1.77
C GLN A 70 14.48 -12.95 2.51
N GLN A 71 13.25 -12.55 2.24
CA GLN A 71 12.60 -11.45 2.96
C GLN A 71 12.40 -11.79 4.44
N ARG A 72 11.94 -13.00 4.76
CA ARG A 72 11.81 -13.46 6.16
C ARG A 72 13.15 -13.46 6.89
N VAL A 73 14.24 -13.83 6.22
CA VAL A 73 15.59 -13.72 6.79
C VAL A 73 15.94 -12.24 7.07
N CYS A 74 15.65 -11.32 6.15
CA CYS A 74 15.88 -9.88 6.35
C CYS A 74 15.08 -9.31 7.52
N ILE A 75 13.80 -9.64 7.62
CA ILE A 75 12.91 -9.24 8.73
C ILE A 75 13.44 -9.79 10.05
N THR A 76 13.76 -11.09 10.09
CA THR A 76 14.31 -11.75 11.28
C THR A 76 15.59 -11.08 11.74
N ARG A 77 16.52 -10.82 10.82
CA ARG A 77 17.77 -10.13 11.10
C ARG A 77 17.56 -8.71 11.68
N ALA A 78 16.53 -8.01 11.23
CA ALA A 78 16.18 -6.68 11.76
C ALA A 78 15.55 -6.78 13.16
N LEU A 79 14.66 -7.75 13.39
CA LEU A 79 13.89 -7.89 14.63
C LEU A 79 14.65 -8.56 15.78
N ILE A 80 15.60 -9.46 15.52
CA ILE A 80 16.39 -10.14 16.58
C ILE A 80 17.05 -9.15 17.54
N ARG A 81 17.39 -7.96 17.03
CA ARG A 81 18.01 -6.86 17.79
C ARG A 81 17.05 -6.04 18.63
N GLU A 82 15.76 -6.40 18.67
CA GLU A 82 14.69 -5.70 19.39
C GLU A 82 14.74 -4.18 19.13
N PRO A 83 14.65 -3.74 17.86
CA PRO A 83 14.75 -2.33 17.55
C PRO A 83 13.55 -1.56 18.11
N ASP A 84 13.78 -0.33 18.56
CA ASP A 84 12.69 0.58 18.96
C ASP A 84 11.88 1.03 17.74
N LEU A 85 12.53 1.06 16.56
CA LEU A 85 11.95 1.48 15.29
C LEU A 85 12.42 0.56 14.15
N LEU A 86 11.46 0.03 13.39
CA LEU A 86 11.72 -0.69 12.15
C LEU A 86 11.41 0.22 10.95
N LEU A 87 12.36 0.37 10.04
CA LEU A 87 12.21 1.05 8.77
C LEU A 87 12.15 0.01 7.66
N MET A 88 11.15 0.09 6.79
CA MET A 88 10.99 -0.81 5.65
C MET A 88 10.83 0.00 4.37
N ASP A 89 11.76 -0.16 3.44
CA ASP A 89 11.77 0.55 2.16
C ASP A 89 11.35 -0.39 1.03
N GLU A 90 10.12 -0.22 0.54
CA GLU A 90 9.47 -1.05 -0.49
C GLU A 90 9.69 -2.58 -0.33
N PRO A 91 9.49 -3.14 0.88
CA PRO A 91 9.93 -4.50 1.21
C PRO A 91 9.21 -5.58 0.40
N PHE A 92 8.08 -5.28 -0.21
CA PHE A 92 7.24 -6.22 -0.95
C PHE A 92 7.26 -6.02 -2.48
N SER A 93 8.03 -5.05 -2.99
CA SER A 93 8.03 -4.67 -4.40
C SER A 93 8.57 -5.77 -5.33
N ASN A 94 9.54 -6.55 -4.85
CA ASN A 94 10.20 -7.62 -5.60
C ASN A 94 9.47 -8.99 -5.52
N LEU A 95 8.22 -9.04 -5.04
CA LEU A 95 7.45 -10.26 -4.91
C LEU A 95 6.35 -10.37 -5.97
N ASP A 96 6.13 -11.60 -6.46
CA ASP A 96 4.97 -11.92 -7.28
C ASP A 96 3.66 -11.67 -6.52
N VAL A 97 2.65 -11.16 -7.23
CA VAL A 97 1.34 -10.76 -6.65
C VAL A 97 0.69 -11.87 -5.81
N SER A 98 0.80 -13.13 -6.24
CA SER A 98 0.21 -14.28 -5.53
C SER A 98 0.89 -14.59 -4.19
N ILE A 99 2.20 -14.33 -4.08
CA ILE A 99 2.99 -14.55 -2.87
C ILE A 99 2.91 -13.32 -1.97
N LYS A 100 2.88 -12.12 -2.56
CA LYS A 100 2.89 -10.82 -1.88
C LYS A 100 1.87 -10.74 -0.74
N SER A 101 0.58 -10.99 -1.01
CA SER A 101 -0.47 -10.87 0.02
C SER A 101 -0.29 -11.83 1.19
N LYS A 102 0.23 -13.04 0.94
CA LYS A 102 0.54 -14.00 2.01
C LYS A 102 1.65 -13.46 2.90
N ILE A 103 2.75 -13.01 2.29
CA ILE A 103 3.89 -12.48 3.03
C ILE A 103 3.49 -11.22 3.80
N GLN A 104 2.71 -10.31 3.22
CA GLN A 104 2.21 -9.12 3.92
C GLN A 104 1.42 -9.46 5.17
N SER A 105 0.51 -10.45 5.10
CA SER A 105 -0.24 -10.91 6.27
C SER A 105 0.66 -11.51 7.34
N GLU A 106 1.69 -12.26 6.94
CA GLU A 106 2.70 -12.80 7.86
C GLU A 106 3.49 -11.66 8.55
N VAL A 107 4.01 -10.70 7.77
CA VAL A 107 4.74 -9.54 8.30
C VAL A 107 3.86 -8.73 9.24
N TYR A 108 2.63 -8.42 8.87
CA TYR A 108 1.69 -7.70 9.73
C TYR A 108 1.51 -8.40 11.07
N LYS A 109 1.32 -9.72 11.09
CA LYS A 109 1.20 -10.50 12.34
C LYS A 109 2.45 -10.42 13.19
N ILE A 110 3.63 -10.53 12.56
CA ILE A 110 4.91 -10.39 13.24
C ILE A 110 5.00 -9.01 13.90
N LEU A 111 4.80 -7.93 13.15
CA LEU A 111 4.87 -6.56 13.67
C LEU A 111 3.89 -6.30 14.81
N LYS A 112 2.65 -6.81 14.71
CA LYS A 112 1.65 -6.69 15.79
C LYS A 112 2.02 -7.53 17.01
N SER A 113 2.67 -8.67 16.84
CA SER A 113 3.13 -9.51 17.95
C SER A 113 4.35 -8.95 18.67
N THR A 114 5.21 -8.20 17.98
CA THR A 114 6.44 -7.62 18.55
C THR A 114 6.28 -6.20 19.07
N ASP A 115 5.11 -5.57 18.84
CA ASP A 115 4.79 -4.18 19.20
C ASP A 115 5.87 -3.16 18.75
N THR A 116 6.51 -3.45 17.62
CA THR A 116 7.63 -2.66 17.11
C THR A 116 7.10 -1.48 16.30
N THR A 117 7.47 -0.25 16.68
CA THR A 117 7.11 0.93 15.90
C THR A 117 7.70 0.79 14.50
N THR A 118 6.88 0.93 13.47
CA THR A 118 7.30 0.63 12.10
C THR A 118 6.93 1.74 11.13
N ILE A 119 7.86 2.12 10.27
CA ILE A 119 7.63 3.01 9.12
C ILE A 119 7.83 2.18 7.86
N LEU A 120 6.75 2.02 7.10
CA LEU A 120 6.74 1.36 5.80
C LEU A 120 6.64 2.41 4.69
N VAL A 121 7.59 2.39 3.75
CA VAL A 121 7.55 3.16 2.52
C VAL A 121 7.10 2.23 1.39
N THR A 122 6.08 2.65 0.63
CA THR A 122 5.55 1.88 -0.49
C THR A 122 4.85 2.80 -1.48
N HIS A 123 4.83 2.39 -2.74
CA HIS A 123 3.99 2.98 -3.79
C HIS A 123 2.72 2.15 -4.05
N ASP A 124 2.54 1.01 -3.38
CA ASP A 124 1.36 0.16 -3.54
C ASP A 124 0.25 0.56 -2.55
N ILE A 125 -0.90 0.89 -3.11
CA ILE A 125 -2.11 1.32 -2.39
C ILE A 125 -2.61 0.22 -1.47
N LYS A 126 -2.56 -1.06 -1.91
CA LYS A 126 -3.07 -2.17 -1.11
C LYS A 126 -2.25 -2.35 0.16
N ASP A 127 -0.94 -2.30 0.03
CA ASP A 127 0.00 -2.37 1.17
C ASP A 127 -0.31 -1.28 2.19
N THR A 128 -0.62 -0.09 1.67
CA THR A 128 -0.92 1.08 2.48
C THR A 128 -2.17 0.87 3.34
N PHE A 129 -3.24 0.30 2.78
CA PHE A 129 -4.50 0.07 3.52
C PHE A 129 -4.49 -1.19 4.39
N ASP A 130 -3.81 -2.24 3.97
CA ASP A 130 -3.88 -3.55 4.65
C ASP A 130 -3.02 -3.62 5.92
N ILE A 131 -1.91 -2.88 5.98
CA ILE A 131 -0.90 -3.01 7.03
C ILE A 131 -0.88 -1.80 7.98
N SER A 132 -1.22 -0.61 7.48
CA SER A 132 -0.91 0.64 8.17
C SER A 132 -1.99 1.07 9.16
N ASP A 133 -1.58 1.43 10.37
CA ASP A 133 -2.46 2.11 11.32
C ASP A 133 -2.77 3.56 10.89
N ARG A 134 -1.80 4.20 10.21
CA ARG A 134 -1.87 5.56 9.66
C ARG A 134 -1.07 5.67 8.38
N ILE A 135 -1.48 6.58 7.50
CA ILE A 135 -0.87 6.85 6.20
C ILE A 135 -0.30 8.27 6.21
N LEU A 136 0.88 8.44 5.63
CA LEU A 136 1.52 9.72 5.40
C LEU A 136 1.82 9.88 3.91
N VAL A 137 1.14 10.82 3.24
CA VAL A 137 1.35 11.09 1.81
C VAL A 137 2.33 12.25 1.65
N PHE A 138 3.38 12.03 0.85
CA PHE A 138 4.34 13.06 0.47
C PHE A 138 4.24 13.42 -1.01
N LYS A 139 4.51 14.69 -1.33
CA LYS A 139 4.79 15.14 -2.70
C LYS A 139 5.95 16.12 -2.68
N ALA A 140 6.98 15.88 -3.49
CA ALA A 140 8.15 16.77 -3.62
C ALA A 140 8.77 17.19 -2.28
N GLY A 141 8.89 16.26 -1.33
CA GLY A 141 9.43 16.51 0.01
C GLY A 141 8.48 17.22 0.97
N ILE A 142 7.24 17.53 0.56
CA ILE A 142 6.23 18.20 1.38
C ILE A 142 5.15 17.20 1.77
N VAL A 143 4.85 17.13 3.08
CA VAL A 143 3.71 16.37 3.60
C VAL A 143 2.42 16.93 3.04
N GLN A 144 1.63 16.08 2.39
CA GLN A 144 0.33 16.45 1.85
C GLN A 144 -0.78 16.17 2.87
N GLN A 145 -0.79 14.96 3.44
CA GLN A 145 -1.80 14.53 4.42
C GLN A 145 -1.22 13.44 5.33
N TYR A 146 -1.66 13.42 6.58
CA TYR A 146 -1.34 12.39 7.57
C TYR A 146 -2.61 11.99 8.31
N ASP A 147 -3.10 10.76 8.08
CA ASP A 147 -4.39 10.36 8.65
C ASP A 147 -4.57 8.83 8.71
N LYS A 148 -5.68 8.39 9.31
CA LYS A 148 -6.08 6.97 9.26
C LYS A 148 -6.42 6.55 7.82
N PRO A 149 -6.28 5.25 7.46
CA PRO A 149 -6.63 4.72 6.14
C PRO A 149 -7.98 5.19 5.58
N GLU A 150 -9.03 5.09 6.40
CA GLU A 150 -10.39 5.46 6.01
C GLU A 150 -10.53 6.98 5.75
N GLU A 151 -10.05 7.82 6.67
CA GLU A 151 -10.08 9.29 6.50
C GLU A 151 -9.25 9.72 5.30
N MET A 152 -8.10 9.11 5.10
CA MET A 152 -7.23 9.38 3.98
C MET A 152 -7.91 9.07 2.63
N TYR A 153 -8.72 8.01 2.56
CA TYR A 153 -9.42 7.62 1.35
C TYR A 153 -10.72 8.42 1.10
N CYS A 154 -11.52 8.60 2.16
CA CYS A 154 -12.86 9.19 2.12
C CYS A 154 -12.82 10.72 2.14
N ASN A 155 -11.88 11.31 2.90
CA ASN A 155 -11.75 12.75 3.08
C ASN A 155 -10.34 13.24 2.68
N PRO A 156 -9.91 13.04 1.42
CA PRO A 156 -8.59 13.49 0.98
C PRO A 156 -8.53 15.02 0.94
N VAL A 157 -7.48 15.60 1.53
CA VAL A 157 -7.33 17.08 1.62
C VAL A 157 -7.06 17.74 0.27
N ASN A 158 -6.60 16.96 -0.71
CA ASN A 158 -6.38 17.42 -2.07
C ASN A 158 -6.49 16.27 -3.08
N CYS A 159 -6.57 16.68 -4.34
CA CYS A 159 -6.67 15.80 -5.49
C CYS A 159 -5.47 14.84 -5.66
N TYR A 160 -4.28 15.21 -5.18
CA TYR A 160 -3.12 14.32 -5.20
C TYR A 160 -3.31 13.11 -4.29
N CYS A 161 -3.65 13.35 -3.02
CA CYS A 161 -3.98 12.30 -2.06
C CYS A 161 -5.14 11.43 -2.55
N ALA A 162 -6.16 12.06 -3.12
CA ALA A 162 -7.32 11.33 -3.64
C ALA A 162 -6.91 10.35 -4.75
N LYS A 163 -6.12 10.80 -5.73
CA LYS A 163 -5.78 9.99 -6.91
C LYS A 163 -4.69 8.96 -6.65
N ILE A 164 -3.74 9.21 -5.75
CA ILE A 164 -2.70 8.21 -5.43
C ILE A 164 -3.27 7.01 -4.67
N LEU A 165 -4.37 7.20 -3.93
CA LEU A 165 -4.98 6.17 -3.09
C LEU A 165 -6.13 5.41 -3.74
N GLY A 166 -6.51 5.78 -4.95
CA GLY A 166 -7.55 5.06 -5.67
C GLY A 166 -8.06 5.84 -6.86
N ASP A 167 -8.92 5.17 -7.59
CA ASP A 167 -9.50 5.69 -8.82
C ASP A 167 -10.48 6.85 -8.56
N LEU A 168 -10.56 7.77 -9.52
CA LEU A 168 -11.44 8.93 -9.50
C LEU A 168 -12.02 9.18 -10.88
N ASN A 169 -13.34 9.34 -10.92
CA ASN A 169 -14.03 9.89 -12.08
C ASN A 169 -14.12 11.40 -11.92
N ARG A 170 -13.81 12.13 -12.99
CA ARG A 170 -14.09 13.57 -13.09
C ARG A 170 -15.44 13.75 -13.78
N ILE A 171 -16.31 14.57 -13.20
CA ILE A 171 -17.64 14.85 -13.73
C ILE A 171 -17.96 16.34 -13.67
N HIS A 172 -18.66 16.85 -14.68
CA HIS A 172 -19.20 18.21 -14.68
C HIS A 172 -20.71 18.21 -14.39
N ILE A 173 -21.10 18.83 -13.27
CA ILE A 173 -22.50 18.99 -12.85
C ILE A 173 -22.76 20.46 -12.56
N ASP A 174 -23.80 21.03 -13.16
CA ASP A 174 -24.22 22.42 -12.95
C ASP A 174 -23.08 23.45 -13.14
N GLY A 175 -22.15 23.17 -14.08
CA GLY A 175 -21.00 24.03 -14.37
C GLY A 175 -19.84 23.93 -13.37
N LYS A 176 -19.92 23.03 -12.39
CA LYS A 176 -18.84 22.73 -11.44
C LYS A 176 -18.14 21.43 -11.82
N GLU A 177 -16.82 21.44 -11.69
CA GLU A 177 -15.98 20.26 -11.81
C GLU A 177 -15.93 19.54 -10.45
N LEU A 178 -16.42 18.30 -10.43
CA LEU A 178 -16.50 17.46 -9.23
C LEU A 178 -15.86 16.11 -9.51
N TYR A 179 -15.54 15.40 -8.43
CA TYR A 179 -14.91 14.10 -8.49
C TYR A 179 -15.73 13.09 -7.70
N ILE A 180 -15.73 11.85 -8.16
CA ILE A 180 -16.42 10.76 -7.47
C ILE A 180 -15.64 9.45 -7.63
N ARG A 181 -15.62 8.66 -6.56
CA ARG A 181 -15.04 7.33 -6.59
C ARG A 181 -15.93 6.36 -7.41
N PRO A 182 -15.36 5.49 -8.26
CA PRO A 182 -16.13 4.55 -9.07
C PRO A 182 -17.14 3.70 -8.29
N GLU A 183 -16.80 3.27 -7.08
CA GLU A 183 -17.65 2.43 -6.22
C GLU A 183 -18.84 3.17 -5.60
N LYS A 184 -18.87 4.52 -5.68
CA LYS A 184 -19.99 5.34 -5.20
C LYS A 184 -21.07 5.55 -6.26
N ILE A 185 -20.82 5.16 -7.50
CA ILE A 185 -21.77 5.26 -8.61
C ILE A 185 -22.65 4.01 -8.62
N LYS A 186 -23.97 4.20 -8.60
CA LYS A 186 -24.96 3.11 -8.65
C LYS A 186 -25.78 3.18 -9.92
N ILE A 187 -26.16 2.03 -10.45
CA ILE A 187 -27.11 1.93 -11.55
C ILE A 187 -28.52 2.05 -10.99
N VAL A 188 -29.36 2.86 -11.63
CA VAL A 188 -30.77 3.05 -11.26
C VAL A 188 -31.66 3.00 -12.49
N ASP A 189 -32.95 2.80 -12.31
CA ASP A 189 -33.89 2.75 -13.45
C ASP A 189 -34.14 4.12 -14.08
N LYS A 190 -34.11 5.19 -13.27
CA LYS A 190 -34.36 6.58 -13.70
C LYS A 190 -33.55 7.56 -12.87
N SER A 191 -32.82 8.43 -13.55
CA SER A 191 -32.17 9.59 -12.94
C SER A 191 -31.96 10.71 -13.96
N LYS A 192 -31.41 11.84 -13.52
CA LYS A 192 -30.97 12.92 -14.40
C LYS A 192 -29.65 12.59 -15.12
N HIS A 193 -28.92 11.58 -14.63
CA HIS A 193 -27.58 11.25 -15.09
C HIS A 193 -27.63 10.03 -16.00
N LYS A 194 -27.71 10.30 -17.30
CA LYS A 194 -27.75 9.28 -18.34
C LYS A 194 -26.34 9.03 -18.87
N ILE A 195 -25.91 7.77 -18.87
CA ILE A 195 -24.61 7.36 -19.39
C ILE A 195 -24.77 6.59 -20.69
N LYS A 196 -23.87 6.88 -21.64
CA LYS A 196 -23.69 6.08 -22.85
C LYS A 196 -22.59 5.06 -22.57
N VAL A 197 -22.95 3.77 -22.51
CA VAL A 197 -21.99 2.69 -22.25
C VAL A 197 -21.17 2.43 -23.50
N GLU A 198 -19.86 2.42 -23.35
CA GLU A 198 -18.90 2.18 -24.44
C GLU A 198 -18.30 0.80 -24.36
N LYS A 199 -17.98 0.35 -23.13
CA LYS A 199 -17.33 -0.93 -22.91
C LYS A 199 -17.75 -1.52 -21.57
N THR A 200 -18.05 -2.81 -21.58
CA THR A 200 -18.24 -3.62 -20.38
C THR A 200 -17.14 -4.67 -20.37
N SER A 201 -16.38 -4.79 -19.29
CA SER A 201 -15.24 -5.72 -19.18
C SER A 201 -15.31 -6.49 -17.86
N PHE A 202 -15.29 -7.81 -17.95
CA PHE A 202 -15.18 -8.67 -16.77
C PHE A 202 -13.76 -8.60 -16.20
N ILE A 203 -13.63 -8.27 -14.92
CA ILE A 203 -12.34 -8.13 -14.22
C ILE A 203 -12.15 -9.19 -13.12
N GLY A 204 -12.85 -10.33 -13.25
CA GLY A 204 -12.71 -11.49 -12.36
C GLY A 204 -13.81 -11.59 -11.29
N LYS A 205 -14.05 -10.53 -10.51
CA LYS A 205 -15.12 -10.51 -9.49
C LYS A 205 -16.40 -9.81 -9.96
N GLU A 206 -16.23 -8.80 -10.80
CA GLU A 206 -17.28 -7.89 -11.22
C GLU A 206 -17.00 -7.37 -12.64
N TYR A 207 -17.91 -6.55 -13.15
CA TYR A 207 -17.79 -5.90 -14.46
C TYR A 207 -17.43 -4.44 -14.29
N LYS A 208 -16.31 -4.04 -14.90
CA LYS A 208 -15.95 -2.63 -15.09
C LYS A 208 -16.74 -2.09 -16.30
N ILE A 209 -17.59 -1.11 -16.05
CA ILE A 209 -18.41 -0.44 -17.05
C ILE A 209 -17.78 0.92 -17.33
N LYS A 210 -17.32 1.14 -18.57
CA LYS A 210 -16.80 2.41 -19.04
C LYS A 210 -17.83 3.07 -19.96
N GLY A 211 -18.04 4.37 -19.78
CA GLY A 211 -18.93 5.14 -20.64
C GLY A 211 -18.74 6.64 -20.48
N THR A 212 -19.57 7.39 -21.19
CA THR A 212 -19.53 8.85 -21.21
C THR A 212 -20.77 9.44 -20.54
N LEU A 213 -20.55 10.34 -19.57
CA LEU A 213 -21.56 11.18 -18.91
C LEU A 213 -21.26 12.65 -19.23
N ASN A 214 -22.17 13.35 -19.90
CA ASN A 214 -21.99 14.79 -20.22
C ASN A 214 -20.65 15.15 -20.90
N LYS A 215 -20.08 14.24 -21.72
CA LYS A 215 -18.75 14.32 -22.38
C LYS A 215 -17.55 13.96 -21.50
N ASP A 216 -17.74 13.68 -20.21
CA ASP A 216 -16.70 13.13 -19.36
C ASP A 216 -16.68 11.60 -19.46
N GLU A 217 -15.49 11.03 -19.68
CA GLU A 217 -15.28 9.60 -19.58
C GLU A 217 -15.26 9.19 -18.11
N ILE A 218 -16.14 8.26 -17.74
CA ILE A 218 -16.20 7.70 -16.40
C ILE A 218 -16.26 6.19 -16.46
N TYR A 219 -15.97 5.55 -15.34
CA TYR A 219 -16.25 4.14 -15.16
C TYR A 219 -16.68 3.81 -13.73
N PHE A 220 -17.36 2.69 -13.60
CA PHE A 220 -17.84 2.18 -12.33
C PHE A 220 -17.96 0.66 -12.40
N TYR A 221 -18.31 0.04 -11.28
CA TYR A 221 -18.36 -1.41 -11.15
C TYR A 221 -19.79 -1.90 -10.95
N ASN A 222 -20.10 -3.06 -11.53
CA ASN A 222 -21.37 -3.74 -11.34
C ASN A 222 -21.20 -5.25 -11.28
N SER A 223 -22.05 -5.93 -10.50
CA SER A 223 -22.00 -7.39 -10.35
C SER A 223 -22.38 -8.15 -11.62
N ALA A 224 -23.15 -7.53 -12.53
CA ALA A 224 -23.64 -8.15 -13.76
C ALA A 224 -23.23 -7.35 -15.01
N PRO A 225 -23.12 -8.02 -16.18
CA PRO A 225 -22.84 -7.32 -17.43
C PRO A 225 -24.05 -6.48 -17.85
N ILE A 226 -23.78 -5.32 -18.46
CA ILE A 226 -24.82 -4.48 -19.04
C ILE A 226 -25.13 -4.96 -20.45
N LYS A 227 -26.39 -5.41 -20.65
CA LYS A 227 -26.89 -5.90 -21.95
C LYS A 227 -27.47 -4.78 -22.81
N ASP A 228 -28.10 -3.77 -22.20
CA ASP A 228 -28.64 -2.61 -22.89
C ASP A 228 -27.71 -1.41 -22.71
N THR A 229 -26.98 -1.08 -23.78
CA THR A 229 -25.99 0.01 -23.79
C THR A 229 -26.59 1.36 -24.15
N ASN A 230 -27.84 1.39 -24.62
CA ASN A 230 -28.36 2.57 -25.29
C ASN A 230 -28.77 3.68 -24.30
N ASN A 231 -29.24 3.35 -23.09
CA ASN A 231 -29.70 4.35 -22.12
C ASN A 231 -29.63 3.84 -20.67
N LEU A 232 -28.43 3.79 -20.08
CA LEU A 232 -28.29 3.42 -18.67
C LEU A 232 -28.33 4.69 -17.79
N PHE A 233 -29.04 4.63 -16.67
CA PHE A 233 -29.10 5.71 -15.70
C PHE A 233 -28.23 5.36 -14.49
N ILE A 234 -27.51 6.36 -13.99
CA ILE A 234 -26.71 6.23 -12.77
C ILE A 234 -27.15 7.25 -11.73
N ASP A 235 -26.88 6.96 -10.48
CA ASP A 235 -27.09 7.90 -9.37
C ASP A 235 -25.96 7.79 -8.35
N PHE A 236 -25.78 8.86 -7.59
CA PHE A 236 -24.77 8.97 -6.54
C PHE A 236 -25.21 10.02 -5.52
N ASN A 237 -24.81 9.84 -4.26
CA ASN A 237 -25.14 10.81 -3.23
C ASN A 237 -24.29 12.07 -3.37
N LYS A 238 -24.88 13.23 -3.09
CA LYS A 238 -24.14 14.50 -3.08
C LYS A 238 -23.01 14.52 -2.04
N SER A 239 -23.14 13.77 -0.95
CA SER A 239 -22.11 13.63 0.08
C SER A 239 -20.89 12.82 -0.37
N ASP A 240 -21.01 12.03 -1.44
CA ASP A 240 -19.90 11.25 -2.00
C ASP A 240 -19.11 12.04 -3.06
N LEU A 241 -19.55 13.27 -3.38
CA LEU A 241 -18.88 14.16 -4.33
C LEU A 241 -17.71 14.88 -3.64
N LEU A 242 -16.55 14.81 -4.27
CA LEU A 242 -15.34 15.48 -3.85
C LEU A 242 -15.14 16.73 -4.71
N GLU A 243 -14.96 17.88 -4.06
CA GLU A 243 -14.62 19.14 -4.71
C GLU A 243 -13.18 19.51 -4.34
N PHE A 244 -12.37 19.80 -5.35
CA PHE A 244 -10.98 20.23 -5.17
C PHE A 244 -10.77 21.59 -5.83
N ASP A 245 -9.74 22.32 -5.37
CA ASP A 245 -9.31 23.55 -6.03
C ASP A 245 -8.94 23.26 -7.51
N ARG A 246 -9.16 24.25 -8.39
CA ARG A 246 -8.82 24.25 -9.83
C ARG A 246 -7.36 23.88 -10.11
N ARG A 247 -6.47 24.01 -9.11
CA ARG A 247 -5.08 23.56 -9.17
C ARG A 247 -4.90 22.04 -9.15
N CYS A 248 -5.95 21.24 -8.95
CA CYS A 248 -5.94 19.77 -8.95
C CYS A 248 -5.23 19.16 -10.19
N SER A 249 -5.45 19.72 -11.38
CA SER A 249 -4.78 19.27 -12.61
C SER A 249 -3.26 19.44 -12.56
N ASN A 250 -2.76 20.47 -11.88
CA ASN A 250 -1.35 20.79 -11.75
C ASN A 250 -0.65 19.98 -10.64
N PHE A 251 -1.37 19.16 -9.88
CA PHE A 251 -0.76 18.33 -8.84
C PHE A 251 0.02 17.13 -9.38
N PHE A 252 -0.04 16.84 -10.68
CA PHE A 252 0.69 15.72 -11.29
C PHE A 252 1.70 16.15 -12.36
N THR A 253 1.82 17.46 -12.56
CA THR A 253 2.92 18.11 -13.31
C THR A 253 3.92 18.71 -12.33
#